data_AF-A0A2N3G0F1-F1
#
_entry.id   AF-A0A2N3G0F1-F1
#
_cell.length_a   1.000
_cell.length_b   1.000
_cell.length_c   1.000
_cell.angle_alpha   90.00
_cell.angle_beta   90.00
_cell.angle_gamma   90.00
#
_symmetry.space_group_name_H-M   'P 1'
#
loop_
_entity.id
_entity.type
_entity.pdbx_description
1 polymer ?
#
loop_
_entity_poly.entity_id
_entity_poly.type
_entity_poly.pdbx_seq_one_letter_code
_entity_poly.pdbx_strand_id
1 'polypeptide(L)'
;MARYPLWKFNDVLADEWGKRLDLKHAQDHLGSGQLANLVDKRTPEIRDALNKVSQDRNLELAVLDHARSFRKVPGSSQIVAVTSAPYLKATLGWLGDPDIANARIHEIAKSLGLSIRVGHPYDVTYLSTYADDPTLPIVWWNPDRIRLPFPPIDDPWSRFAERIEENPMGG
;
A
#
# COMPACT_ATOMS: atom_id res chain seq x y z
N MET A 1 -26.85 -12.75 12.43
CA MET A 1 -25.85 -12.54 11.36
C MET A 1 -24.49 -12.92 11.90
N ALA A 2 -23.84 -13.92 11.31
CA ALA A 2 -22.48 -14.31 11.71
C ALA A 2 -21.52 -13.17 11.34
N ARG A 3 -20.86 -12.58 12.33
CA ARG A 3 -19.74 -11.65 12.11
C ARG A 3 -18.58 -12.48 11.58
N TYR A 4 -18.37 -12.48 10.27
CA TYR A 4 -17.14 -13.00 9.70
C TYR A 4 -15.98 -12.18 10.28
N PRO A 5 -14.90 -12.82 10.77
CA PRO A 5 -13.82 -12.08 11.37
C PRO A 5 -13.08 -11.27 10.30
N LEU A 6 -12.93 -9.96 10.56
CA LEU A 6 -12.51 -8.90 9.63
C LEU A 6 -11.27 -9.23 8.80
N TRP A 7 -10.31 -9.97 9.37
CA TRP A 7 -9.09 -10.39 8.68
C TRP A 7 -9.32 -11.22 7.42
N LYS A 8 -10.45 -11.95 7.33
CA LYS A 8 -10.80 -12.74 6.14
C LYS A 8 -11.11 -11.89 4.92
N PHE A 9 -11.63 -10.67 5.10
CA PHE A 9 -11.94 -9.80 3.95
C PHE A 9 -10.68 -9.19 3.35
N ASN A 10 -9.69 -8.85 4.17
CA ASN A 10 -8.42 -8.27 3.72
C ASN A 10 -7.66 -9.25 2.81
N ASP A 11 -7.64 -10.53 3.18
CA ASP A 11 -6.98 -11.57 2.38
C ASP A 11 -7.70 -11.81 1.06
N VAL A 12 -9.04 -11.90 1.08
CA VAL A 12 -9.83 -12.14 -0.14
C VAL A 12 -9.68 -11.00 -1.16
N LEU A 13 -9.73 -9.74 -0.73
CA LEU A 13 -9.62 -8.60 -1.63
C LEU A 13 -8.22 -8.44 -2.21
N ALA A 14 -7.19 -8.68 -1.39
CA ALA A 14 -5.81 -8.71 -1.82
C ALA A 14 -5.57 -9.85 -2.82
N ASP A 15 -6.14 -11.03 -2.57
CA ASP A 15 -6.09 -12.18 -3.48
C ASP A 15 -6.79 -11.87 -4.82
N GLU A 16 -7.92 -11.16 -4.80
CA GLU A 16 -8.60 -10.70 -6.01
C GLU A 16 -7.77 -9.69 -6.81
N TRP A 17 -7.13 -8.72 -6.15
CA TRP A 17 -6.17 -7.83 -6.80
C TRP A 17 -5.01 -8.59 -7.42
N GLY A 18 -4.40 -9.51 -6.67
CA GLY A 18 -3.29 -10.33 -7.17
C GLY A 18 -3.71 -11.17 -8.37
N LYS A 19 -4.87 -11.83 -8.29
CA LYS A 19 -5.42 -12.66 -9.37
C LYS A 19 -5.63 -11.88 -10.67
N ARG A 20 -6.08 -10.62 -10.60
CA ARG A 20 -6.24 -9.74 -11.79
C ARG A 20 -4.92 -9.50 -12.53
N LEU A 21 -3.80 -9.61 -11.84
CA LEU A 21 -2.44 -9.36 -12.35
C LEU A 21 -1.61 -10.63 -12.51
N ASP A 22 -2.24 -11.81 -12.39
CA ASP A 22 -1.59 -13.13 -12.34
C ASP A 22 -0.49 -13.22 -11.27
N LEU A 23 -0.77 -12.64 -10.10
CA LEU A 23 0.06 -12.68 -8.92
C LEU A 23 -0.52 -13.63 -7.88
N LYS A 24 0.37 -14.21 -7.08
CA LYS A 24 0.04 -15.08 -5.95
C LYS A 24 0.44 -14.40 -4.65
N HIS A 25 -0.47 -14.38 -3.71
CA HIS A 25 -0.21 -13.88 -2.37
C HIS A 25 0.83 -14.75 -1.67
N ALA A 26 1.83 -14.08 -1.07
CA ALA A 26 2.86 -14.67 -0.27
C ALA A 26 2.44 -14.72 1.21
N GLN A 27 1.61 -15.72 1.55
CA GLN A 27 1.07 -15.91 2.91
C GLN A 27 2.15 -16.16 3.99
N ASP A 28 3.35 -16.55 3.57
CA ASP A 28 4.56 -16.70 4.39
C ASP A 28 5.20 -15.36 4.78
N HIS A 29 4.76 -14.23 4.21
CA HIS A 29 5.28 -12.88 4.49
C HIS A 29 4.24 -12.01 5.20
N LEU A 30 4.03 -12.24 6.51
CA LEU A 30 3.15 -11.43 7.37
C LEU A 30 3.98 -10.59 8.37
N GLY A 31 3.62 -9.31 8.58
CA GLY A 31 4.25 -8.43 9.59
C GLY A 31 5.13 -7.29 9.02
N SER A 32 5.82 -6.54 9.89
CA SER A 32 6.67 -5.38 9.57
C SER A 32 7.84 -5.72 8.64
N GLY A 33 8.38 -4.72 7.92
CA GLY A 33 9.47 -4.93 6.97
C GLY A 33 9.05 -5.41 5.57
N GLN A 34 7.80 -5.22 5.17
CA GLN A 34 7.26 -5.65 3.85
C GLN A 34 8.02 -5.02 2.67
N LEU A 35 8.33 -3.72 2.75
CA LEU A 35 9.09 -3.04 1.70
C LEU A 35 10.52 -3.58 1.56
N ALA A 36 11.09 -4.09 2.65
CA ALA A 36 12.41 -4.71 2.63
C ALA A 36 12.45 -5.96 1.73
N ASN A 37 11.31 -6.64 1.52
CA ASN A 37 11.22 -7.80 0.64
C ASN A 37 11.17 -7.40 -0.85
N LEU A 38 10.84 -6.14 -1.17
CA LEU A 38 10.79 -5.63 -2.54
C LEU A 38 12.14 -5.17 -3.07
N VAL A 39 13.08 -4.82 -2.21
CA VAL A 39 14.32 -4.16 -2.60
C VAL A 39 15.54 -5.09 -2.56
N ASP A 40 16.62 -4.70 -3.24
CA ASP A 40 17.92 -5.37 -3.10
C ASP A 40 18.72 -4.74 -1.95
N LYS A 41 18.78 -5.45 -0.82
CA LYS A 41 19.45 -4.97 0.40
C LYS A 41 20.98 -4.94 0.30
N ARG A 42 21.56 -5.46 -0.80
CA ARG A 42 23.01 -5.47 -1.02
C ARG A 42 23.55 -4.07 -1.35
N THR A 43 22.68 -3.18 -1.82
CA THR A 43 23.00 -1.77 -2.09
C THR A 43 23.01 -0.99 -0.78
N PRO A 44 24.15 -0.40 -0.35
CA PRO A 44 24.24 0.33 0.92
C PRO A 44 23.21 1.45 1.07
N GLU A 45 22.94 2.19 -0.01
CA GLU A 45 22.00 3.30 -0.04
C GLU A 45 20.56 2.83 0.23
N ILE A 46 20.15 1.71 -0.37
CA ILE A 46 18.85 1.09 -0.14
C ILE A 46 18.73 0.60 1.30
N ARG A 47 19.80 0.00 1.84
CA ARG A 47 19.82 -0.47 3.23
C ARG A 47 19.66 0.69 4.21
N ASP A 48 20.33 1.80 3.98
CA ASP A 48 20.22 2.99 4.84
C ASP A 48 18.83 3.64 4.71
N ALA A 49 18.25 3.68 3.51
CA ALA A 49 16.88 4.12 3.30
C ALA A 49 15.87 3.22 4.03
N LEU A 50 16.02 1.90 3.96
CA LEU A 50 15.19 0.96 4.73
C LEU A 50 15.31 1.17 6.23
N ASN A 51 16.53 1.38 6.75
CA ASN A 51 16.74 1.63 8.17
C ASN A 51 16.01 2.90 8.63
N LYS A 52 16.04 3.98 7.82
CA LYS A 52 15.29 5.21 8.11
C LYS A 52 13.78 4.96 8.14
N VAL A 53 13.25 4.23 7.15
CA VAL A 53 11.82 3.87 7.09
C VAL A 53 11.40 3.04 8.30
N SER A 54 12.18 2.03 8.70
CA SER A 54 11.83 1.19 9.84
C SER A 54 12.03 1.84 11.21
N GLN A 55 12.85 2.89 11.30
CA GLN A 55 12.92 3.74 12.50
C GLN A 55 11.70 4.65 12.64
N ASP A 56 11.05 4.97 11.52
CA ASP A 56 9.83 5.76 11.45
C ASP A 56 8.59 4.88 11.69
N ARG A 57 8.38 4.48 12.94
CA ARG A 57 7.26 3.62 13.34
C ARG A 57 5.89 4.20 12.97
N ASN A 58 5.76 5.53 12.95
CA ASN A 58 4.52 6.21 12.60
C ASN A 58 4.17 5.94 11.14
N LEU A 59 5.16 6.01 10.27
CA LEU A 59 5.01 5.71 8.85
C LEU A 59 4.67 4.23 8.62
N GLU A 60 5.41 3.28 9.20
CA GLU A 60 5.12 1.84 9.00
C GLU A 60 3.68 1.49 9.40
N LEU A 61 3.21 2.00 10.54
CA LEU A 61 1.84 1.77 11.00
C LEU A 61 0.80 2.51 10.14
N ALA A 62 1.12 3.72 9.66
CA ALA A 62 0.19 4.57 8.94
C ALA A 62 -0.02 4.17 7.48
N VAL A 63 0.97 3.59 6.80
CA VAL A 63 0.92 3.37 5.34
C VAL A 63 1.07 1.91 4.93
N LEU A 64 1.61 1.04 5.80
CA LEU A 64 1.73 -0.40 5.54
C LEU A 64 0.71 -1.22 6.34
N ASP A 65 -0.36 -0.57 6.81
CA ASP A 65 -1.43 -1.27 7.48
C ASP A 65 -2.07 -2.32 6.57
N HIS A 66 -2.32 -3.49 7.14
CA HIS A 66 -2.81 -4.67 6.44
C HIS A 66 -2.06 -5.02 5.15
N ALA A 67 -0.75 -4.75 5.10
CA ALA A 67 0.05 -5.04 3.91
C ALA A 67 0.01 -6.52 3.50
N ARG A 68 0.08 -6.77 2.19
CA ARG A 68 0.05 -8.08 1.56
C ARG A 68 1.13 -8.15 0.49
N SER A 69 1.96 -9.19 0.56
CA SER A 69 3.07 -9.41 -0.37
C SER A 69 2.65 -10.34 -1.51
N PHE A 70 3.21 -10.12 -2.70
CA PHE A 70 2.88 -10.90 -3.90
C PHE A 70 4.11 -11.37 -4.65
N ARG A 71 3.98 -12.55 -5.28
CA ARG A 71 4.99 -13.16 -6.16
C ARG A 71 4.34 -13.61 -7.47
N LYS A 72 5.14 -13.67 -8.54
CA LYS A 72 4.70 -14.23 -9.83
C LYS A 72 4.59 -15.76 -9.77
N VAL A 73 5.63 -16.40 -9.27
CA VAL A 73 5.73 -17.87 -9.23
C VAL A 73 5.37 -18.37 -7.84
N PRO A 74 4.38 -19.26 -7.69
CA PRO A 74 4.08 -19.88 -6.39
C PRO A 74 5.33 -20.52 -5.78
N GLY A 75 5.55 -20.31 -4.48
CA GLY A 75 6.70 -20.87 -3.75
C GLY A 75 8.04 -20.18 -3.98
N SER A 76 8.12 -19.20 -4.89
CA SER A 76 9.31 -18.34 -5.00
C SER A 76 9.44 -17.44 -3.76
N SER A 77 10.67 -17.23 -3.30
CA SER A 77 10.99 -16.23 -2.26
C SER A 77 11.00 -14.79 -2.80
N GLN A 78 10.92 -14.61 -4.12
CA GLN A 78 10.99 -13.30 -4.74
C GLN A 78 9.62 -12.59 -4.69
N ILE A 79 9.51 -11.62 -3.79
CA ILE A 79 8.38 -10.69 -3.75
C ILE A 79 8.54 -9.64 -4.84
N VAL A 80 7.47 -9.36 -5.57
CA VAL A 80 7.46 -8.42 -6.71
C VAL A 80 6.59 -7.19 -6.46
N ALA A 81 5.55 -7.34 -5.64
CA ALA A 81 4.65 -6.25 -5.26
C ALA A 81 4.18 -6.40 -3.81
N VAL A 82 3.84 -5.28 -3.19
CA VAL A 82 3.17 -5.18 -1.90
C VAL A 82 1.98 -4.25 -2.06
N THR A 83 0.81 -4.67 -1.59
CA THR A 83 -0.35 -3.78 -1.45
C THR A 83 -0.57 -3.47 0.02
N SER A 84 -1.02 -2.28 0.36
CA SER A 84 -1.55 -1.93 1.67
C SER A 84 -2.85 -1.15 1.54
N ALA A 85 -3.65 -1.14 2.59
CA ALA A 85 -4.93 -0.44 2.63
C ALA A 85 -5.00 0.40 3.92
N PRO A 86 -4.21 1.48 4.02
CA PRO A 86 -4.26 2.32 5.20
C PRO A 86 -5.63 2.99 5.38
N TYR A 87 -6.00 3.17 6.64
CA TYR A 87 -7.10 4.04 7.04
C TYR A 87 -6.67 5.49 6.84
N LEU A 88 -7.33 6.22 5.92
CA LEU A 88 -6.97 7.62 5.60
C LEU A 88 -6.84 8.47 6.87
N LYS A 89 -7.82 8.39 7.78
CA LYS A 89 -7.81 9.14 9.04
C LYS A 89 -6.61 8.81 9.93
N ALA A 90 -6.18 7.55 9.97
CA ALA A 90 -4.95 7.19 10.67
C ALA A 90 -3.75 7.82 9.95
N THR A 91 -3.64 7.65 8.64
CA THR A 91 -2.56 8.25 7.84
C THR A 91 -2.45 9.75 8.07
N LEU A 92 -3.57 10.49 8.04
CA LEU A 92 -3.59 11.92 8.34
C LEU A 92 -3.31 12.25 9.80
N GLY A 93 -3.79 11.43 10.74
CA GLY A 93 -3.48 11.61 12.16
C GLY A 93 -1.98 11.51 12.46
N TRP A 94 -1.25 10.66 11.72
CA TRP A 94 0.19 10.44 11.89
C TRP A 94 1.06 11.35 11.03
N LEU A 95 0.68 11.56 9.77
CA LEU A 95 1.47 12.29 8.77
C LEU A 95 0.99 13.73 8.58
N GLY A 96 -0.17 14.08 9.13
CA GLY A 96 -0.78 15.38 9.06
C GLY A 96 -1.56 15.56 7.76
N ASP A 97 -1.12 16.55 6.99
CA ASP A 97 -1.76 16.97 5.75
C ASP A 97 -1.67 15.88 4.66
N PRO A 98 -2.75 15.62 3.88
CA PRO A 98 -2.74 14.60 2.83
C PRO A 98 -1.65 14.84 1.79
N ASP A 99 -1.28 16.10 1.55
CA ASP A 99 -0.26 16.44 0.59
C ASP A 99 1.12 16.03 1.05
N ILE A 100 1.40 16.33 2.31
CA ILE A 100 2.62 15.92 2.98
C ILE A 100 2.69 14.40 3.06
N ALA A 101 1.57 13.73 3.36
CA ALA A 101 1.51 12.28 3.42
C ALA A 101 1.86 11.64 2.06
N ASN A 102 1.23 12.11 0.97
CA ASN A 102 1.48 11.60 -0.37
C ASN A 102 2.92 11.86 -0.83
N ALA A 103 3.42 13.09 -0.65
CA ALA A 103 4.80 13.44 -0.98
C ALA A 103 5.80 12.54 -0.24
N ARG A 104 5.61 12.34 1.06
CA ARG A 104 6.47 11.47 1.88
C ARG A 104 6.45 10.03 1.38
N ILE A 105 5.27 9.49 1.08
CA ILE A 105 5.08 8.13 0.53
C ILE A 105 5.86 7.97 -0.80
N HIS A 106 5.77 8.95 -1.69
CA HIS A 106 6.51 8.94 -2.96
C HIS A 106 8.03 9.13 -2.77
N GLU A 107 8.47 9.97 -1.84
CA GLU A 107 9.89 10.12 -1.49
C GLU A 107 10.50 8.81 -0.99
N ILE A 108 9.76 8.06 -0.17
CA ILE A 108 10.17 6.73 0.30
C ILE A 108 10.32 5.78 -0.89
N ALA A 109 9.30 5.70 -1.75
CA ALA A 109 9.35 4.83 -2.94
C ALA A 109 10.59 5.14 -3.78
N LYS A 110 10.83 6.43 -4.05
CA LYS A 110 12.01 6.92 -4.77
C LYS A 110 13.31 6.53 -4.08
N SER A 111 13.42 6.72 -2.76
CA SER A 111 14.62 6.37 -1.98
C SER A 111 14.95 4.88 -2.00
N LEU A 112 13.92 4.04 -2.20
CA LEU A 112 14.02 2.58 -2.26
C LEU A 112 14.13 2.03 -3.68
N GLY A 113 14.10 2.90 -4.71
CA GLY A 113 14.05 2.48 -6.11
C GLY A 113 12.76 1.74 -6.49
N LEU A 114 11.68 1.96 -5.73
CA LEU A 114 10.38 1.37 -5.96
C LEU A 114 9.51 2.28 -6.81
N SER A 115 8.58 1.66 -7.53
CA SER A 115 7.44 2.37 -8.10
C SER A 115 6.24 2.27 -7.16
N ILE A 116 5.39 3.28 -7.18
CA ILE A 116 4.23 3.39 -6.30
C ILE A 116 2.99 3.90 -7.01
N ARG A 117 1.82 3.47 -6.53
CA ARG A 117 0.52 4.10 -6.77
C ARG A 117 -0.23 4.25 -5.47
N VAL A 118 -0.81 5.42 -5.25
CA VAL A 118 -1.69 5.72 -4.11
C VAL A 118 -3.08 5.99 -4.67
N GLY A 119 -4.09 5.25 -4.21
CA GLY A 119 -5.49 5.51 -4.57
C GLY A 119 -5.85 5.27 -6.05
N HIS A 120 -5.02 4.54 -6.79
CA HIS A 120 -5.22 4.37 -8.23
C HIS A 120 -6.45 3.50 -8.55
N PRO A 121 -7.33 3.90 -9.49
CA PRO A 121 -8.60 3.21 -9.74
C PRO A 121 -8.48 1.73 -10.15
N TYR A 122 -7.35 1.32 -10.75
CA TYR A 122 -7.13 -0.09 -11.09
C TYR A 122 -6.77 -0.95 -9.89
N ASP A 123 -6.24 -0.31 -8.84
CA ASP A 123 -5.74 -0.97 -7.65
C ASP A 123 -6.79 -1.05 -6.54
N VAL A 124 -8.00 -0.58 -6.85
CA VAL A 124 -9.17 -0.59 -5.97
C VAL A 124 -9.37 -1.96 -5.32
N THR A 125 -9.30 -1.94 -3.99
CA THR A 125 -9.65 -3.02 -3.06
C THR A 125 -10.33 -2.35 -1.85
N TYR A 126 -11.62 -2.61 -1.60
CA TYR A 126 -12.37 -1.91 -0.55
C TYR A 126 -12.78 -2.85 0.58
N LEU A 127 -12.48 -2.48 1.82
CA LEU A 127 -13.05 -3.12 3.00
C LEU A 127 -14.36 -2.43 3.38
N SER A 128 -15.47 -3.10 3.10
CA SER A 128 -16.83 -2.54 3.15
C SER A 128 -17.40 -2.26 4.55
N THR A 129 -16.65 -2.41 5.65
CA THR A 129 -17.16 -2.24 7.03
C THR A 129 -16.65 -1.01 7.77
N TYR A 130 -15.78 -0.18 7.16
CA TYR A 130 -15.46 1.17 7.65
C TYR A 130 -16.21 2.18 6.80
N ALA A 131 -17.53 2.15 6.87
CA ALA A 131 -18.42 2.99 6.05
C ALA A 131 -18.20 4.50 6.26
N ASP A 132 -17.51 4.89 7.35
CA ASP A 132 -17.32 6.28 7.77
C ASP A 132 -15.88 6.78 7.60
N ASP A 133 -14.90 5.91 7.27
CA ASP A 133 -13.49 6.30 7.07
C ASP A 133 -12.94 5.62 5.80
N PRO A 134 -12.57 6.38 4.75
CA PRO A 134 -12.14 5.80 3.48
C PRO A 134 -10.82 5.05 3.64
N THR A 135 -10.77 3.86 3.04
CA THR A 135 -9.56 3.03 2.91
C THR A 135 -9.02 3.17 1.50
N LEU A 136 -7.69 3.23 1.37
CA LEU A 136 -7.08 3.52 0.08
C LEU A 136 -6.00 2.54 -0.26
N PRO A 137 -6.07 1.93 -1.45
CA PRO A 137 -5.02 1.02 -1.88
C PRO A 137 -3.73 1.83 -2.12
N ILE A 138 -2.65 1.38 -1.49
CA ILE A 138 -1.29 1.76 -1.88
C ILE A 138 -0.62 0.52 -2.45
N VAL A 139 -0.07 0.64 -3.66
CA VAL A 139 0.64 -0.44 -4.34
C VAL A 139 2.09 -0.04 -4.53
N TRP A 140 2.97 -0.84 -3.97
CA TRP A 140 4.43 -0.73 -4.09
C TRP A 140 4.92 -1.89 -4.96
N TRP A 141 5.79 -1.63 -5.92
CA TRP A 141 6.43 -2.71 -6.66
C TRP A 141 7.86 -2.38 -7.05
N ASN A 142 8.63 -3.43 -7.25
CA ASN A 142 9.97 -3.30 -7.81
C ASN A 142 9.86 -3.34 -9.35
N PRO A 143 10.17 -2.23 -10.05
CA PRO A 143 10.04 -2.15 -11.50
C PRO A 143 10.96 -3.13 -12.25
N ASP A 144 12.05 -3.58 -11.64
CA ASP A 144 12.97 -4.57 -12.22
C ASP A 144 12.41 -6.00 -12.13
N ARG A 145 11.47 -6.26 -11.21
CA ARG A 145 10.88 -7.60 -10.99
C ARG A 145 9.53 -7.75 -11.70
N ILE A 146 8.77 -6.68 -11.81
CA ILE A 146 7.47 -6.67 -12.46
C ILE A 146 7.15 -5.32 -13.09
N ARG A 147 6.47 -5.37 -14.24
CA ARG A 147 5.79 -4.23 -14.82
C ARG A 147 4.30 -4.39 -14.57
N LEU A 148 3.70 -3.47 -13.82
CA LEU A 148 2.26 -3.38 -13.70
C LEU A 148 1.68 -2.61 -14.90
N PRO A 149 0.47 -2.95 -15.37
CA PRO A 149 -0.19 -2.22 -16.45
C PRO A 149 -0.51 -0.79 -16.00
N PHE A 150 -0.30 0.19 -16.90
CA PHE A 150 -0.40 1.64 -16.67
C PHE A 150 0.78 2.22 -15.85
N PRO A 151 1.31 3.41 -16.20
CA PRO A 151 2.35 4.04 -15.40
C PRO A 151 1.82 4.42 -14.01
N PRO A 152 2.71 4.69 -13.03
CA PRO A 152 2.34 5.54 -11.90
C PRO A 152 1.64 6.79 -12.45
N ILE A 153 0.48 7.16 -11.91
CA ILE A 153 -0.02 8.50 -12.11
C ILE A 153 0.87 9.37 -11.22
N ASP A 154 1.62 10.31 -11.82
CA ASP A 154 2.19 11.43 -11.09
C ASP A 154 0.97 12.23 -10.61
N ASP A 155 0.43 11.91 -9.43
CA ASP A 155 -0.84 12.46 -8.97
C ASP A 155 -0.60 13.85 -8.35
N PRO A 156 -0.99 14.94 -9.03
CA PRO A 156 -0.82 16.31 -8.55
C PRO A 156 -2.11 16.83 -7.88
N TRP A 157 -2.75 15.99 -7.01
CA TRP A 157 -4.01 16.12 -6.21
C TRP A 157 -5.27 15.53 -6.89
N SER A 158 -6.20 14.76 -6.29
CA SER A 158 -6.38 14.13 -4.97
C SER A 158 -7.06 12.77 -5.18
N ARG A 159 -6.49 11.62 -4.80
CA ARG A 159 -7.30 10.40 -4.59
C ARG A 159 -6.94 9.66 -3.32
N PHE A 160 -7.23 10.31 -2.20
CA PHE A 160 -7.63 9.60 -0.98
C PHE A 160 -9.18 9.38 -0.92
N ALA A 161 -9.84 9.35 -2.10
CA ALA A 161 -11.26 9.61 -2.40
C ALA A 161 -11.49 11.10 -2.70
N GLU A 162 -11.77 11.47 -3.96
CA GLU A 162 -12.12 12.86 -4.37
C GLU A 162 -13.38 13.44 -3.67
N ARG A 163 -13.96 12.81 -2.63
CA ARG A 163 -15.40 12.91 -2.31
C ARG A 163 -15.85 12.75 -0.84
N ILE A 164 -15.06 13.07 0.18
CA ILE A 164 -15.73 13.40 1.47
C ILE A 164 -16.39 14.80 1.40
N GLU A 165 -15.99 15.64 0.44
CA GLU A 165 -16.46 17.02 0.28
C GLU A 165 -17.49 17.23 -0.84
N GLU A 166 -18.42 16.28 -1.07
CA GLU A 166 -19.78 16.67 -1.49
C GLU A 166 -20.73 16.53 -0.30
N ASN A 167 -20.37 17.20 0.81
CA ASN A 167 -21.20 17.75 1.89
C ASN A 167 -22.49 17.01 2.34
N PRO A 168 -22.61 16.64 3.63
CA PRO A 168 -23.92 16.71 4.28
C PRO A 168 -23.93 17.45 5.63
N MET A 169 -22.90 18.23 5.99
CA MET A 169 -22.88 18.98 7.26
C MET A 169 -22.60 20.48 7.06
N GLY A 170 -23.14 21.04 5.97
CA GLY A 170 -23.62 22.42 5.99
C GLY A 170 -25.07 22.42 6.48
N GLY A 171 -25.26 22.63 7.78
CA GLY A 171 -26.55 22.74 8.46
C GLY A 171 -26.37 23.05 9.94
#